data_AF-A0A537YS43-F1
#
_entry.id   AF-A0A537YS43-F1
#
_cell.length_a   1.000
_cell.length_b   1.000
_cell.length_c   1.000
_cell.angle_alpha   90.00
_cell.angle_beta   90.00
_cell.angle_gamma   90.00
#
_symmetry.space_group_name_H-M   'P 1'
#
loop_
_entity.id
_entity.type
_entity.pdbx_description
1 polymer ?
#
loop_
_entity_poly.entity_id
_entity_poly.type
_entity_poly.pdbx_seq_one_letter_code
_entity_poly.pdbx_strand_id
1 'polypeptide(L)' 'MEHLRDHVRLSGERAGDYVVTEERPDGSLTLVPDTSWKAIKERSGARDATKEEWESFMEEHGSNMLPPDGEG' A
#
# COMPACT_ATOMS: atom_id res chain seq x y z
N MET A 1 3.13 14.94 -12.63
CA MET A 1 1.99 15.65 -12.02
C MET A 1 1.11 14.59 -11.40
N GLU A 2 1.01 14.58 -10.07
CA GLU A 2 0.09 13.69 -9.38
C GLU A 2 -1.33 14.18 -9.70
N HIS A 3 -2.09 13.42 -10.47
CA HIS A 3 -3.50 13.73 -10.65
C HIS A 3 -4.16 13.54 -9.29
N LEU A 4 -4.68 14.62 -8.70
CA LEU A 4 -5.53 14.54 -7.52
C LEU A 4 -6.71 13.63 -7.88
N ARG A 5 -6.68 12.39 -7.39
CA ARG A 5 -7.79 11.44 -7.54
C ARG A 5 -8.63 11.57 -6.28
N ASP A 6 -9.94 11.64 -6.45
CA ASP A 6 -10.84 11.66 -5.30
C ASP A 6 -10.74 10.35 -4.53
N HIS A 7 -10.70 10.46 -3.21
CA HIS A 7 -10.65 9.32 -2.31
C HIS A 7 -12.04 9.04 -1.74
N VAL A 8 -12.40 7.76 -1.68
CA VAL A 8 -13.69 7.28 -1.20
C VAL A 8 -13.47 6.21 -0.14
N ARG A 9 -14.13 6.34 1.02
CA ARG A 9 -14.19 5.30 2.04
C ARG A 9 -15.47 4.48 1.89
N LEU A 10 -15.35 3.20 1.59
CA LEU A 10 -16.46 2.26 1.60
C LEU A 10 -16.61 1.58 2.96
N SER A 11 -17.85 1.34 3.35
CA SER A 11 -18.25 0.56 4.53
C SER A 11 -19.23 -0.55 4.13
N GLY A 12 -19.34 -1.60 4.95
CA GLY A 12 -20.15 -2.80 4.67
C GLY A 12 -19.29 -4.03 4.40
N GLU A 13 -19.82 -5.00 3.65
CA GLU A 13 -19.13 -6.26 3.34
C GLU A 13 -17.81 -6.02 2.59
N ARG A 14 -17.81 -5.05 1.67
CA ARG A 14 -16.60 -4.58 0.98
C ARG A 14 -16.20 -3.20 1.49
N ALA A 15 -15.55 -3.18 2.65
CA ALA A 15 -15.02 -1.95 3.25
C ALA A 15 -13.57 -1.63 2.81
N GLY A 16 -13.19 -0.36 2.88
CA GLY A 16 -11.80 0.10 2.65
C GLY A 16 -11.70 1.46 1.97
N ASP A 17 -10.47 1.92 1.75
CA ASP A 17 -10.16 3.14 0.98
C ASP A 17 -9.98 2.82 -0.50
N TYR A 18 -10.57 3.67 -1.34
CA TYR A 18 -10.57 3.56 -2.79
C TYR A 18 -10.25 4.91 -3.41
N VAL A 19 -9.77 4.87 -4.65
CA VAL A 19 -9.62 6.06 -5.49
C VAL A 19 -10.53 5.95 -6.71
N VAL A 20 -11.11 7.08 -7.10
CA VAL A 20 -11.86 7.19 -8.36
C VAL A 20 -10.87 7.18 -9.52
N THR A 21 -11.08 6.30 -10.48
CA THR A 21 -10.24 6.22 -11.71
C THR A 21 -10.98 6.69 -12.95
N GLU A 22 -12.31 6.68 -12.91
CA GLU A 22 -13.16 7.09 -14.03
C GLU A 22 -14.49 7.61 -13.49
N GLU A 23 -14.92 8.76 -14.01
CA GLU A 23 -16.28 9.28 -13.89
C GLU A 23 -16.96 9.20 -15.25
N ARG A 24 -18.11 8.53 -15.32
CA ARG A 24 -18.86 8.36 -16.56
C ARG A 24 -19.93 9.44 -16.70
N PRO A 25 -20.37 9.76 -17.93
CA PRO A 25 -21.40 10.79 -18.17
C PRO A 25 -22.76 10.49 -17.53
N ASP A 26 -23.03 9.23 -17.17
CA ASP A 26 -24.24 8.80 -16.46
C ASP A 26 -24.14 8.99 -14.93
N GLY A 27 -23.03 9.53 -14.43
CA GLY A 27 -22.75 9.73 -13.02
C GLY A 27 -22.20 8.50 -12.30
N SER A 28 -21.95 7.39 -13.01
CA SER A 28 -21.32 6.21 -12.39
C SER A 28 -19.80 6.39 -12.25
N LEU A 29 -19.25 5.82 -11.17
CA LEU A 29 -17.83 5.88 -10.84
C LEU A 29 -17.19 4.49 -10.92
N THR A 30 -15.97 4.42 -11.45
CA THR A 30 -15.10 3.26 -11.29
C THR A 30 -14.14 3.49 -10.13
N LEU A 31 -14.16 2.58 -9.17
CA LEU A 31 -13.31 2.62 -7.99
C LEU A 31 -12.28 1.50 -8.03
N VAL A 32 -11.04 1.80 -7.66
CA VAL A 32 -10.01 0.80 -7.39
C VAL A 32 -9.48 0.97 -5.97
N PRO A 33 -9.01 -0.11 -5.31
CA PRO A 33 -8.44 0.01 -3.97
C PRO A 33 -7.31 1.03 -3.95
N ASP A 34 -7.24 1.82 -2.88
CA ASP A 34 -6.12 2.73 -2.66
C ASP A 34 -4.86 1.91 -2.28
N THR A 35 -3.85 1.99 -3.15
CA THR A 35 -2.56 1.31 -3.01
C THR A 35 -1.45 2.26 -2.58
N SER A 36 -1.78 3.47 -2.11
CA SER A 36 -0.79 4.33 -1.47
C SER A 36 -0.21 3.64 -0.23
N TRP A 37 1.06 3.96 0.09
CA TRP A 37 1.73 3.39 1.27
C TRP A 37 0.91 3.62 2.55
N LYS A 38 0.29 4.81 2.66
CA LYS A 38 -0.60 5.16 3.77
C LYS A 38 -1.82 4.22 3.85
N ALA A 39 -2.56 4.05 2.76
CA ALA A 39 -3.75 3.19 2.74
C ALA A 39 -3.41 1.71 2.96
N ILE A 40 -2.27 1.25 2.45
CA ILE A 40 -1.77 -0.11 2.70
C ILE A 40 -1.45 -0.30 4.19
N LYS A 41 -0.74 0.64 4.82
CA LYS A 41 -0.42 0.58 6.25
C LYS A 41 -1.68 0.55 7.10
N GLU A 42 -2.63 1.45 6.84
CA GLU A 42 -3.89 1.51 7.60
C GLU A 42 -4.69 0.20 7.47
N ARG A 43 -4.83 -0.34 6.25
CA ARG A 43 -5.59 -1.59 6.01
C ARG A 43 -4.94 -2.81 6.65
N SER A 44 -3.61 -2.89 6.65
CA SER A 44 -2.88 -4.04 7.21
C SER A 44 -2.69 -3.93 8.73
N GLY A 45 -2.98 -2.77 9.32
CA GLY A 45 -2.57 -2.45 10.69
C GLY A 45 -1.05 -2.36 10.84
N ALA A 46 -0.31 -2.29 9.73
CA ALA A 46 1.13 -2.20 9.74
C ALA A 46 1.60 -0.81 10.18
N ARG A 47 2.82 -0.79 10.70
CA ARG A 47 3.56 0.43 11.03
C ARG A 47 4.95 0.36 10.42
N ASP A 48 5.61 1.51 10.36
CA ASP A 48 7.02 1.53 10.02
C ASP A 48 7.82 0.83 11.14
N ALA A 49 8.83 0.04 10.75
CA ALA A 49 9.73 -0.62 11.68
C ALA A 49 10.63 0.42 12.36
N THR A 50 11.02 0.18 13.61
CA THR A 50 12.11 0.97 14.21
C THR A 50 13.45 0.55 13.60
N LYS A 51 14.49 1.36 13.86
CA LYS A 51 15.84 1.04 13.41
C LYS A 51 16.32 -0.28 13.99
N GLU A 52 16.07 -0.51 15.29
CA GLU A 52 16.48 -1.71 16.01
C GLU A 52 15.75 -2.96 15.48
N GLU A 53 14.46 -2.84 15.18
CA GLU A 53 13.67 -3.93 14.58
C GLU A 53 14.17 -4.26 13.17
N TRP A 54 14.56 -3.25 12.40
CA TRP A 54 15.15 -3.45 11.08
C TRP A 54 16.53 -4.10 11.15
N GLU A 55 17.38 -3.66 12.08
CA GLU A 55 18.71 -4.25 12.32
C GLU A 55 18.59 -5.72 12.75
N SER A 56 17.69 -6.03 13.69
CA SER A 56 17.39 -7.40 14.10
C SER A 56 16.89 -8.26 12.94
N PHE A 57 16.00 -7.73 12.11
CA PHE A 57 15.50 -8.43 10.92
C PHE A 57 16.62 -8.69 9.90
N MET A 58 17.53 -7.75 9.70
CA MET A 58 18.67 -7.89 8.78
C MET A 58 19.73 -8.86 9.32
N GLU A 59 19.92 -8.93 10.64
CA GLU A 59 20.79 -9.94 11.27
C GLU A 59 20.21 -11.35 11.05
N GLU A 60 18.89 -11.52 11.23
CA GLU A 60 18.22 -12.82 11.10
C GLU A 60 18.05 -13.27 9.64
N HIS A 61 17.74 -12.34 8.73
CA HIS A 61 17.32 -12.67 7.36
C HIS A 61 18.16 -12.03 6.26
N GLY A 62 19.10 -11.13 6.58
CA GLY A 62 19.86 -10.38 5.57
C GLY A 62 20.71 -11.26 4.65
N SER A 63 21.18 -12.41 5.15
CA SER A 63 21.90 -13.40 4.32
C SER A 63 21.03 -14.02 3.23
N ASN A 64 19.70 -14.06 3.40
CA ASN A 64 18.74 -14.57 2.42
C ASN A 64 18.22 -13.48 1.46
N MET A 65 18.57 -12.21 1.71
CA MET A 65 18.17 -11.07 0.86
C MET A 65 19.18 -10.79 -0.25
N LEU A 66 20.38 -11.37 -0.18
CA LEU A 66 21.36 -11.31 -1.26
C LEU A 66 20.98 -12.30 -2.36
N PRO A 67 21.03 -11.91 -3.64
CA PRO A 67 20.91 -12.88 -4.71
C PRO A 67 22.05 -13.91 -4.60
N PRO A 68 21.81 -15.16 -5.05
CA PRO A 68 22.71 -16.29 -4.82
C PRO A 68 24.11 -16.12 -5.42
N ASP A 69 24.29 -15.20 -6.36
CA ASP A 69 25.55 -14.83 -7.00
C ASP A 69 26.24 -13.60 -6.39
N GLY A 70 25.61 -12.93 -5.42
CA GLY A 70 26.17 -11.78 -4.72
C GLY A 70 26.21 -10.48 -5.54
N GLU A 71 25.47 -10.38 -6.65
CA GLU A 71 25.39 -9.13 -7.42
C GLU A 71 24.32 -8.20 -6.82
N GLY A 72 24.76 -7.03 -6.32
CA GLY A 72 23.90 -5.99 -5.72
C GLY A 72 24.21 -4.60 -6.24
#